data_AF-A0A316W5A7-F1
#
_entry.id   AF-A0A316W5A7-F1
#
_cell.length_a   1.000
_cell.length_b   1.000
_cell.length_c   1.000
_cell.angle_alpha   90.00
_cell.angle_beta   90.00
_cell.angle_gamma   90.00
#
_symmetry.space_group_name_H-M   'P 1'
#
loop_
_entity.id
_entity.type
_entity.pdbx_description
1 polymer ?
#
loop_
_entity_poly.entity_id
_entity_poly.type
_entity_poly.pdbx_seq_one_letter_code
_entity_poly.pdbx_strand_id
1 'polypeptide(L)'
;MRVVSHSHRFSPADAATCWCVAIIFAILAICVVASDTAHLLDLDHEHVSPDKDRGGTSALDRTRSVIERQRRQTHSHVEMGRKARHLHHKHDRPVAAVYRGPVGCEGCSESVAKLLRDSPPHFRVHYLGPDETHDVSPQTLSHLDLFAWPGGGDDQNADYLKVANYTKALRDFVSGGGKYAGFCMGAFLARGQASNETFFGLLPEGSWVSSERFEKNAQVKGDEDTIILTDWTFHTGPKKGTTERDRWQYFQDGGLVHLGPNVPPQTIIKGHYTSTNDVCSAIIPYGKGQVGLVGVHPEADKSWYSDWNGTNPQGIRFDIGHDFIDTLWRADELQAHPVPSTTTSTLPTGTSTAPTR
;
A
#
# COMPACT_ATOMS: atom_id res chain seq x y z
N MET A 1 36.83 -32.82 15.17
CA MET A 1 36.64 -33.42 13.84
C MET A 1 36.56 -32.28 12.82
N ARG A 2 37.45 -32.26 11.83
CA ARG A 2 37.43 -31.31 10.69
C ARG A 2 36.41 -31.80 9.67
N VAL A 3 35.62 -30.87 9.10
CA VAL A 3 34.84 -31.11 7.88
C VAL A 3 35.31 -30.14 6.81
N VAL A 4 35.49 -30.71 5.62
CA VAL A 4 36.22 -30.22 4.45
C VAL A 4 35.28 -29.47 3.51
N SER A 5 35.72 -28.34 2.95
CA SER A 5 35.01 -27.63 1.88
C SER A 5 35.19 -28.33 0.53
N HIS A 6 34.11 -28.44 -0.25
CA HIS A 6 34.19 -28.81 -1.67
C HIS A 6 33.70 -27.63 -2.51
N SER A 7 34.52 -27.22 -3.47
CA SER A 7 34.20 -26.22 -4.48
C SER A 7 33.81 -26.94 -5.77
N HIS A 8 32.61 -26.69 -6.28
CA HIS A 8 32.20 -27.17 -7.60
C HIS A 8 32.56 -26.10 -8.66
N ARG A 9 33.39 -26.48 -9.62
CA ARG A 9 33.61 -25.72 -10.87
C ARG A 9 32.52 -26.10 -11.86
N PHE A 10 31.91 -25.09 -12.49
CA PHE A 10 31.00 -25.25 -13.62
C PHE A 10 31.76 -25.71 -14.89
N SER A 11 31.13 -26.61 -15.65
CA SER A 11 31.63 -27.11 -16.93
C SER A 11 31.17 -26.22 -18.10
N PRO A 12 32.00 -26.00 -19.12
CA PRO A 12 31.67 -25.16 -20.29
C PRO A 12 30.50 -25.68 -21.16
N ALA A 13 29.97 -26.88 -20.88
CA ALA A 13 28.79 -27.42 -21.58
C ALA A 13 27.47 -26.72 -21.20
N ASP A 14 27.37 -26.16 -19.99
CA ASP A 14 26.12 -25.53 -19.50
C ASP A 14 25.90 -24.13 -20.10
N ALA A 15 26.96 -23.49 -20.59
CA ALA A 15 26.87 -22.19 -21.26
C ALA A 15 26.22 -22.31 -22.64
N ALA A 16 26.53 -23.35 -23.42
CA ALA A 16 25.99 -23.51 -24.78
C ALA A 16 24.46 -23.67 -24.80
N THR A 17 23.89 -24.34 -23.81
CA THR A 17 22.45 -24.57 -23.68
C THR A 17 21.68 -23.28 -23.36
N CYS A 18 22.27 -22.37 -22.56
CA CYS A 18 21.68 -21.06 -22.26
C CYS A 18 21.64 -20.12 -23.48
N TRP A 19 22.62 -20.20 -24.38
CA TRP A 19 22.64 -19.37 -25.59
C TRP A 19 21.62 -19.83 -26.65
N CYS A 20 21.39 -21.14 -26.79
CA CYS A 20 20.36 -21.66 -27.70
C CYS A 20 18.95 -21.25 -27.28
N VAL A 21 18.65 -21.24 -25.97
CA VAL A 21 17.34 -20.82 -25.45
C VAL A 21 17.11 -19.32 -25.65
N ALA A 22 18.14 -18.48 -25.42
CA ALA A 22 18.05 -17.03 -25.66
C ALA A 22 17.81 -16.67 -27.13
N ILE A 23 18.40 -17.41 -28.08
CA ILE A 23 18.19 -17.21 -29.53
C ILE A 23 16.77 -17.61 -29.94
N ILE A 24 16.20 -18.67 -29.36
CA ILE A 24 14.82 -19.09 -29.63
C ILE A 24 13.82 -18.02 -29.15
N PHE A 25 14.04 -17.41 -27.97
CA PHE A 25 13.20 -16.32 -27.48
C PHE A 25 13.32 -15.03 -28.32
N ALA A 26 14.53 -14.74 -28.84
CA ALA A 26 14.74 -13.59 -29.73
C ALA A 26 14.05 -13.79 -31.10
N ILE A 27 14.07 -14.99 -31.66
CA ILE A 27 13.39 -15.32 -32.92
C ILE A 27 11.86 -15.27 -32.74
N LEU A 28 11.33 -15.78 -31.62
CA LEU A 28 9.90 -15.68 -31.30
C LEU A 28 9.44 -14.22 -31.12
N ALA A 29 10.24 -13.37 -30.49
CA ALA A 29 9.94 -11.94 -30.36
C ALA A 29 9.92 -11.22 -31.72
N ILE A 30 10.83 -11.57 -32.65
CA ILE A 30 10.85 -11.02 -34.01
C ILE A 30 9.63 -11.50 -34.82
N CYS A 31 9.20 -12.76 -34.66
CA CYS A 31 8.01 -13.27 -35.33
C CYS A 31 6.70 -12.62 -34.82
N VAL A 32 6.60 -12.30 -33.53
CA VAL A 32 5.44 -11.58 -32.96
C VAL A 32 5.37 -10.15 -33.48
N VAL A 33 6.51 -9.45 -33.59
CA VAL A 33 6.57 -8.09 -34.17
C VAL A 33 6.33 -8.10 -35.68
N ALA A 34 6.73 -9.15 -36.40
CA ALA A 34 6.43 -9.32 -37.82
C ALA A 34 4.95 -9.68 -38.08
N SER A 35 4.32 -10.42 -37.17
CA SER A 35 2.87 -10.72 -37.20
C SER A 35 2.01 -9.46 -37.01
N ASP A 36 2.44 -8.54 -36.15
CA ASP A 36 1.74 -7.27 -35.91
C ASP A 36 1.94 -6.26 -37.05
N THR A 37 3.01 -6.38 -37.84
CA THR A 37 3.20 -5.55 -39.04
C THR A 37 2.54 -6.13 -40.30
N ALA A 38 2.26 -7.43 -40.34
CA ALA A 38 1.58 -8.09 -41.46
C ALA A 38 0.06 -7.84 -41.51
N HIS A 39 -0.57 -7.40 -40.41
CA HIS A 39 -2.01 -7.09 -40.38
C HIS A 39 -2.37 -5.66 -40.83
N LEU A 40 -1.39 -4.88 -41.32
CA LEU A 40 -1.58 -3.51 -41.83
C LEU A 40 -1.31 -3.35 -43.34
N LEU A 41 -1.12 -4.45 -44.07
CA LEU A 41 -0.88 -4.44 -45.52
C LEU A 41 -1.75 -5.48 -46.22
N ASP A 42 -3.07 -5.29 -46.19
CA ASP A 42 -3.95 -5.90 -47.19
C ASP A 42 -5.23 -5.08 -47.31
N LEU A 43 -5.18 -4.05 -48.17
CA LEU A 43 -6.34 -3.43 -48.80
C LEU A 43 -5.93 -3.00 -50.22
N ASP A 44 -6.21 -3.92 -51.14
CA ASP A 44 -6.69 -3.75 -52.50
C ASP A 44 -6.14 -2.63 -53.40
N HIS A 45 -5.44 -3.10 -54.43
CA HIS A 45 -5.43 -2.52 -55.75
C HIS A 45 -6.86 -2.39 -56.30
N GLU A 46 -7.37 -1.16 -56.37
CA GLU A 46 -8.39 -0.81 -57.37
C GLU A 46 -7.96 0.41 -58.21
N HIS A 47 -8.22 0.25 -59.49
CA HIS A 47 -7.82 1.11 -60.59
C HIS A 47 -8.80 2.28 -60.70
N VAL A 48 -8.36 3.53 -60.48
CA VAL A 48 -9.19 4.73 -60.75
C VAL A 48 -8.36 5.81 -61.44
N SER A 49 -8.86 6.26 -62.59
CA SER A 49 -8.40 7.39 -63.41
C SER A 49 -8.45 8.75 -62.66
N PRO A 50 -7.75 9.79 -63.15
CA PRO A 50 -7.54 11.01 -62.38
C PRO A 50 -8.69 12.00 -62.57
N ASP A 51 -9.25 12.50 -61.46
CA ASP A 51 -9.81 13.85 -61.42
C ASP A 51 -9.72 14.49 -60.01
N LYS A 52 -9.79 15.82 -60.03
CA LYS A 52 -9.23 16.86 -59.16
C LYS A 52 -9.65 16.96 -57.68
N ASP A 53 -8.75 17.61 -56.94
CA ASP A 53 -8.92 18.54 -55.81
C ASP A 53 -9.82 18.14 -54.63
N ARG A 54 -9.19 17.92 -53.46
CA ARG A 54 -9.42 18.69 -52.21
C ARG A 54 -8.48 18.22 -51.09
N GLY A 55 -8.01 19.19 -50.29
CA GLY A 55 -6.92 19.10 -49.31
C GLY A 55 -6.99 17.92 -48.33
N GLY A 56 -5.87 17.19 -48.23
CA GLY A 56 -5.69 16.07 -47.32
C GLY A 56 -4.95 16.45 -46.05
N THR A 57 -5.52 16.13 -44.89
CA THR A 57 -4.78 15.99 -43.63
C THR A 57 -3.82 14.81 -43.72
N SER A 58 -2.61 15.00 -43.18
CA SER A 58 -1.49 14.08 -43.33
C SER A 58 -1.79 12.71 -42.70
N ALA A 59 -1.16 11.64 -43.19
CA ALA A 59 -1.32 10.28 -42.63
C ALA A 59 -0.98 10.23 -41.12
N LEU A 60 -0.07 11.08 -40.66
CA LEU A 60 0.30 11.23 -39.24
C LEU A 60 -0.85 11.80 -38.38
N ASP A 61 -1.68 12.69 -38.93
CA ASP A 61 -2.85 13.23 -38.24
C ASP A 61 -3.95 12.18 -38.08
N ARG A 62 -4.09 11.28 -39.06
CA ARG A 62 -5.05 10.17 -38.99
C ARG A 62 -4.66 9.17 -37.90
N THR A 63 -3.39 8.77 -37.84
CA THR A 63 -2.88 7.84 -36.82
C THR A 63 -2.97 8.41 -35.41
N ARG A 64 -2.65 9.71 -35.22
CA ARG A 64 -2.87 10.40 -33.94
C ARG A 64 -4.35 10.41 -33.54
N SER A 65 -5.25 10.65 -34.49
CA SER A 65 -6.71 10.65 -34.21
C SER A 65 -7.27 9.28 -33.81
N VAL A 66 -6.66 8.19 -34.28
CA VAL A 66 -7.06 6.82 -33.95
C VAL A 66 -6.58 6.43 -32.55
N ILE A 67 -5.31 6.72 -32.23
CA ILE A 67 -4.74 6.49 -30.90
C ILE A 67 -5.50 7.29 -29.84
N GLU A 68 -5.84 8.55 -30.14
CA GLU A 68 -6.56 9.39 -29.19
C GLU A 68 -8.02 8.94 -29.01
N ARG A 69 -8.65 8.39 -30.04
CA ARG A 69 -9.97 7.75 -29.93
C ARG A 69 -9.92 6.47 -29.09
N GLN A 70 -8.93 5.60 -29.29
CA GLN A 70 -8.75 4.40 -28.48
C GLN A 70 -8.46 4.75 -27.02
N ARG A 71 -7.65 5.79 -26.77
CA ARG A 71 -7.37 6.29 -25.42
C ARG A 71 -8.62 6.86 -24.74
N ARG A 72 -9.44 7.62 -25.46
CA ARG A 72 -10.73 8.13 -24.95
C ARG A 72 -11.73 7.00 -24.69
N GLN A 73 -11.77 5.97 -25.53
CA GLN A 73 -12.63 4.79 -25.34
C GLN A 73 -12.21 3.93 -24.15
N THR A 74 -10.91 3.74 -23.93
CA THR A 74 -10.39 3.03 -22.74
C THR A 74 -10.61 3.84 -21.47
N HIS A 75 -10.36 5.16 -21.49
CA HIS A 75 -10.72 6.04 -20.36
C HIS A 75 -12.22 6.02 -20.06
N SER A 76 -13.07 6.04 -21.09
CA SER A 76 -14.53 5.98 -20.95
C SER A 76 -15.01 4.66 -20.34
N HIS A 77 -14.44 3.52 -20.75
CA HIS A 77 -14.79 2.22 -20.16
C HIS A 77 -14.34 2.10 -18.70
N VAL A 78 -13.16 2.63 -18.36
CA VAL A 78 -12.67 2.65 -16.98
C VAL A 78 -13.51 3.57 -16.10
N GLU A 79 -13.92 4.73 -16.61
CA GLU A 79 -14.80 5.67 -15.91
C GLU A 79 -16.22 5.13 -15.75
N MET A 80 -16.78 4.46 -16.77
CA MET A 80 -18.06 3.76 -16.67
C MET A 80 -18.00 2.60 -15.68
N GLY A 81 -16.93 1.80 -15.68
CA GLY A 81 -16.72 0.76 -14.68
C GLY A 81 -16.58 1.33 -13.26
N ARG A 82 -16.07 2.56 -13.11
CA ARG A 82 -15.96 3.26 -11.82
C ARG A 82 -17.30 3.85 -11.36
N LYS A 83 -18.06 4.51 -12.23
CA LYS A 83 -19.41 5.00 -11.95
C LYS A 83 -20.36 3.83 -11.66
N ALA A 84 -20.26 2.72 -12.39
CA ALA A 84 -21.01 1.51 -12.13
C ALA A 84 -20.66 0.90 -10.76
N ARG A 85 -19.37 0.79 -10.39
CA ARG A 85 -18.97 0.34 -9.04
C ARG A 85 -19.49 1.26 -7.93
N HIS A 86 -19.40 2.57 -8.12
CA HIS A 86 -19.87 3.55 -7.12
C HIS A 86 -21.40 3.59 -6.99
N LEU A 87 -22.14 3.37 -8.09
CA LEU A 87 -23.60 3.27 -8.10
C LEU A 87 -24.11 1.91 -7.59
N HIS A 88 -23.35 0.83 -7.80
CA HIS A 88 -23.66 -0.52 -7.30
C HIS A 88 -23.42 -0.66 -5.79
N HIS A 89 -22.60 0.21 -5.20
CA HIS A 89 -22.21 0.13 -3.80
C HIS A 89 -23.29 0.50 -2.78
N LYS A 90 -24.47 0.97 -3.22
CA LYS A 90 -25.53 1.38 -2.29
C LYS A 90 -26.18 0.19 -1.57
N HIS A 91 -25.90 -1.07 -1.97
CA HIS A 91 -26.51 -2.26 -1.39
C HIS A 91 -25.56 -3.45 -1.07
N ASP A 92 -24.29 -3.44 -1.49
CA ASP A 92 -23.34 -4.51 -1.16
C ASP A 92 -22.16 -4.02 -0.29
N ARG A 93 -21.84 -4.81 0.74
CA ARG A 93 -20.71 -4.61 1.66
C ARG A 93 -19.37 -4.60 0.89
N PRO A 94 -18.42 -3.70 1.20
CA PRO A 94 -17.11 -3.67 0.54
C PRO A 94 -16.33 -4.94 0.80
N VAL A 95 -15.46 -5.32 -0.14
CA VAL A 95 -14.69 -6.56 -0.09
C VAL A 95 -13.25 -6.26 0.28
N ALA A 96 -12.76 -6.95 1.31
CA ALA A 96 -11.37 -6.92 1.72
C ALA A 96 -10.74 -8.31 1.66
N ALA A 97 -9.42 -8.34 1.49
CA ALA A 97 -8.63 -9.52 1.82
C ALA A 97 -7.56 -9.20 2.86
N VAL A 98 -7.23 -10.19 3.69
CA VAL A 98 -6.13 -10.14 4.64
C VAL A 98 -5.06 -11.14 4.21
N TYR A 99 -3.81 -10.71 4.15
CA TYR A 99 -2.70 -11.62 3.92
C TYR A 99 -2.60 -12.68 5.03
N ARG A 100 -2.42 -13.94 4.66
CA ARG A 100 -2.12 -15.04 5.58
C ARG A 100 -1.08 -15.96 4.95
N GLY A 101 0.10 -16.04 5.56
CA GLY A 101 1.24 -16.76 5.00
C GLY A 101 2.50 -16.59 5.86
N PRO A 102 3.69 -16.93 5.32
CA PRO A 102 4.95 -17.05 6.09
C PRO A 102 5.53 -15.74 6.66
N VAL A 103 4.85 -14.61 6.42
CA VAL A 103 5.22 -13.26 6.92
C VAL A 103 4.04 -12.66 7.69
N GLY A 104 3.41 -13.49 8.50
CA GLY A 104 2.36 -13.12 9.45
C GLY A 104 2.56 -13.92 10.73
N CYS A 105 2.18 -13.35 11.87
CA CYS A 105 2.18 -14.08 13.14
C CYS A 105 0.94 -14.99 13.28
N GLU A 106 0.99 -15.96 14.18
CA GLU A 106 -0.18 -16.78 14.51
C GLU A 106 -1.32 -15.90 15.05
N GLY A 107 -2.53 -16.04 14.49
CA GLY A 107 -3.70 -15.26 14.89
C GLY A 107 -3.74 -13.80 14.42
N CYS A 108 -2.62 -13.25 13.95
CA CYS A 108 -2.54 -11.87 13.42
C CYS A 108 -3.54 -11.62 12.28
N SER A 109 -3.62 -12.53 11.30
CA SER A 109 -4.54 -12.42 10.17
C SER A 109 -6.01 -12.47 10.63
N GLU A 110 -6.33 -13.34 11.58
CA GLU A 110 -7.66 -13.52 12.17
C GLU A 110 -8.12 -12.27 12.94
N SER A 111 -7.24 -11.66 13.74
CA SER A 111 -7.52 -10.40 14.44
C SER A 111 -7.81 -9.25 13.48
N VAL A 112 -6.99 -9.07 12.44
CA VAL A 112 -7.23 -8.05 11.41
C VAL A 112 -8.53 -8.33 10.65
N ALA A 113 -8.81 -9.59 10.29
CA ALA A 113 -10.05 -9.96 9.62
C ALA A 113 -11.28 -9.68 10.49
N LYS A 114 -11.19 -9.95 11.79
CA LYS A 114 -12.24 -9.60 12.75
C LYS A 114 -12.45 -8.10 12.83
N LEU A 115 -11.37 -7.31 12.95
CA LEU A 115 -11.43 -5.85 12.96
C LEU A 115 -12.13 -5.31 11.69
N LEU A 116 -11.79 -5.82 10.52
CA LEU A 116 -12.40 -5.42 9.25
C LEU A 116 -13.91 -5.77 9.18
N ARG A 117 -14.31 -6.95 9.66
CA ARG A 117 -15.74 -7.36 9.69
C ARG A 117 -16.57 -6.50 10.64
N ASP A 118 -15.98 -6.13 11.79
CA ASP A 118 -16.66 -5.42 12.88
C ASP A 118 -16.58 -3.89 12.72
N SER A 119 -15.66 -3.39 11.89
CA SER A 119 -15.55 -1.97 11.55
C SER A 119 -16.82 -1.42 10.88
N PRO A 120 -17.07 -0.09 10.92
CA PRO A 120 -18.27 0.52 10.36
C PRO A 120 -18.57 0.21 8.88
N PRO A 121 -17.57 0.07 7.98
CA PRO A 121 -17.84 -0.36 6.61
C PRO A 121 -18.34 -1.81 6.50
N HIS A 122 -18.18 -2.61 7.55
CA HIS A 122 -18.57 -4.01 7.61
C HIS A 122 -18.05 -4.81 6.42
N PHE A 123 -16.74 -4.98 6.29
CA PHE A 123 -16.19 -5.67 5.12
C PHE A 123 -16.64 -7.13 5.03
N ARG A 124 -16.77 -7.63 3.80
CA ARG A 124 -16.67 -9.07 3.50
C ARG A 124 -15.19 -9.40 3.39
N VAL A 125 -14.70 -10.31 4.22
CA VAL A 125 -13.27 -10.55 4.37
C VAL A 125 -12.88 -11.95 3.89
N HIS A 126 -11.91 -11.99 2.98
CA HIS A 126 -11.23 -13.20 2.50
C HIS A 126 -9.79 -13.26 3.01
N TYR A 127 -9.17 -14.43 2.97
CA TYR A 127 -7.73 -14.57 3.16
C TYR A 127 -7.06 -14.81 1.81
N LEU A 128 -5.88 -14.23 1.62
CA LEU A 128 -5.02 -14.47 0.47
C LEU A 128 -3.61 -14.81 0.94
N GLY A 129 -2.98 -15.77 0.29
CA GLY A 129 -1.60 -16.16 0.55
C GLY A 129 -1.24 -17.50 -0.09
N PRO A 130 0.03 -17.93 0.03
CA PRO A 130 0.55 -19.09 -0.70
C PRO A 130 -0.14 -20.41 -0.33
N ASP A 131 -0.63 -20.53 0.90
CA ASP A 131 -1.32 -21.72 1.41
C ASP A 131 -2.86 -21.55 1.45
N GLU A 132 -3.37 -20.42 0.96
CA GLU A 132 -4.81 -20.17 0.82
C GLU A 132 -5.36 -20.73 -0.48
N THR A 133 -6.70 -20.79 -0.59
CA THR A 133 -7.36 -21.15 -1.86
C THR A 133 -6.93 -20.25 -3.03
N HIS A 134 -6.60 -18.99 -2.73
CA HIS A 134 -6.12 -18.04 -3.72
C HIS A 134 -4.95 -17.23 -3.13
N ASP A 135 -3.93 -17.01 -3.94
CA ASP A 135 -2.79 -16.18 -3.58
C ASP A 135 -3.01 -14.69 -3.97
N VAL A 136 -2.12 -13.82 -3.52
CA VAL A 136 -2.05 -12.42 -3.92
C VAL A 136 -1.60 -12.32 -5.38
N SER A 137 -2.51 -11.88 -6.25
CA SER A 137 -2.26 -11.75 -7.69
C SER A 137 -3.04 -10.55 -8.25
N PRO A 138 -2.67 -10.02 -9.43
CA PRO A 138 -3.46 -8.97 -10.08
C PRO A 138 -4.94 -9.34 -10.24
N GLN A 139 -5.24 -10.61 -10.53
CA GLN A 139 -6.60 -11.13 -10.71
C GLN A 139 -7.38 -11.08 -9.40
N THR A 140 -6.85 -11.65 -8.32
CA THR A 140 -7.51 -11.67 -7.01
C THR A 140 -7.67 -10.26 -6.45
N LEU A 141 -6.64 -9.41 -6.57
CA LEU A 141 -6.69 -8.01 -6.14
C LEU A 141 -7.71 -7.17 -6.93
N SER A 142 -7.99 -7.49 -8.20
CA SER A 142 -8.96 -6.74 -9.01
C SER A 142 -10.41 -6.83 -8.51
N HIS A 143 -10.69 -7.80 -7.62
CA HIS A 143 -11.98 -8.02 -6.99
C HIS A 143 -12.08 -7.41 -5.58
N LEU A 144 -11.04 -6.75 -5.09
CA LEU A 144 -10.99 -6.18 -3.74
C LEU A 144 -11.15 -4.67 -3.78
N ASP A 145 -11.69 -4.13 -2.70
CA ASP A 145 -11.65 -2.69 -2.41
C ASP A 145 -10.47 -2.36 -1.47
N LEU A 146 -10.12 -3.29 -0.57
CA LEU A 146 -9.04 -3.14 0.41
C LEU A 146 -8.22 -4.43 0.54
N PHE A 147 -6.90 -4.28 0.63
CA PHE A 147 -5.98 -5.34 0.98
C PHE A 147 -5.27 -4.99 2.29
N ALA A 148 -5.30 -5.89 3.27
CA ALA A 148 -4.68 -5.71 4.57
C ALA A 148 -3.50 -6.66 4.79
N TRP A 149 -2.40 -6.11 5.30
CA TRP A 149 -1.24 -6.87 5.72
C TRP A 149 -1.14 -6.83 7.26
N PRO A 150 -1.20 -7.98 7.95
CA PRO A 150 -1.23 -8.01 9.40
C PRO A 150 0.17 -7.88 10.03
N GLY A 151 0.28 -7.97 11.36
CA GLY A 151 1.58 -8.09 12.03
C GLY A 151 2.29 -9.43 11.79
N GLY A 152 3.56 -9.51 12.20
CA GLY A 152 4.38 -10.72 12.15
C GLY A 152 5.82 -10.46 11.76
N GLY A 153 6.59 -11.52 11.49
CA GLY A 153 7.97 -11.44 11.04
C GLY A 153 8.96 -10.84 12.05
N ASP A 154 10.22 -11.18 11.88
CA ASP A 154 11.29 -10.89 12.86
C ASP A 154 12.43 -10.07 12.21
N ASP A 155 12.62 -10.23 10.90
CA ASP A 155 13.63 -9.51 10.12
C ASP A 155 12.98 -8.98 8.86
N GLN A 156 12.71 -7.68 8.85
CA GLN A 156 12.00 -6.98 7.79
C GLN A 156 12.62 -7.23 6.40
N ASN A 157 13.94 -7.31 6.29
CA ASN A 157 14.60 -7.52 5.00
C ASN A 157 14.46 -8.98 4.55
N ALA A 158 14.74 -9.93 5.44
CA ALA A 158 14.61 -11.35 5.13
C ALA A 158 13.15 -11.73 4.83
N ASP A 159 12.21 -11.14 5.56
CA ASP A 159 10.78 -11.36 5.41
C ASP A 159 10.24 -10.75 4.12
N TYR A 160 10.67 -9.54 3.74
CA TYR A 160 10.32 -8.97 2.43
C TYR A 160 10.74 -9.90 1.29
N LEU A 161 11.93 -10.50 1.33
CA LEU A 161 12.40 -11.38 0.26
C LEU A 161 11.47 -12.58 0.02
N LYS A 162 10.76 -13.05 1.05
CA LYS A 162 9.76 -14.13 0.94
C LYS A 162 8.51 -13.71 0.17
N VAL A 163 8.21 -12.41 0.11
CA VAL A 163 6.97 -11.84 -0.43
C VAL A 163 7.20 -10.77 -1.50
N ALA A 164 8.44 -10.58 -1.94
CA ALA A 164 8.83 -9.56 -2.91
C ALA A 164 8.14 -9.71 -4.27
N ASN A 165 7.66 -10.92 -4.60
CA ASN A 165 6.87 -11.21 -5.79
C ASN A 165 5.53 -10.45 -5.80
N TYR A 166 4.97 -10.06 -4.65
CA TYR A 166 3.71 -9.32 -4.58
C TYR A 166 3.86 -7.82 -4.85
N THR A 167 5.09 -7.28 -4.82
CA THR A 167 5.37 -5.83 -4.90
C THR A 167 4.66 -5.15 -6.07
N LYS A 168 4.81 -5.68 -7.28
CA LYS A 168 4.20 -5.06 -8.46
C LYS A 168 2.67 -5.08 -8.39
N ALA A 169 2.09 -6.21 -7.99
CA ALA A 169 0.64 -6.38 -7.92
C ALA A 169 0.01 -5.42 -6.89
N LEU A 170 0.64 -5.27 -5.72
CA LEU A 170 0.19 -4.33 -4.69
C LEU A 170 0.33 -2.87 -5.13
N ARG A 171 1.46 -2.47 -5.73
CA ARG A 171 1.64 -1.12 -6.28
C ARG A 171 0.57 -0.78 -7.33
N ASP A 172 0.31 -1.69 -8.26
CA ASP A 172 -0.68 -1.51 -9.32
C ASP A 172 -2.11 -1.43 -8.75
N PHE A 173 -2.43 -2.30 -7.79
CA PHE A 173 -3.74 -2.31 -7.11
C PHE A 173 -4.01 -0.97 -6.40
N VAL A 174 -3.08 -0.52 -5.55
CA VAL A 174 -3.26 0.71 -4.78
C VAL A 174 -3.26 1.93 -5.69
N SER A 175 -2.28 2.05 -6.60
CA SER A 175 -2.22 3.18 -7.54
C SER A 175 -3.44 3.25 -8.46
N GLY A 176 -4.08 2.09 -8.72
CA GLY A 176 -5.33 1.96 -9.47
C GLY A 176 -6.59 2.42 -8.73
N GLY A 177 -6.53 2.61 -7.41
CA GLY A 177 -7.67 3.01 -6.57
C GLY A 177 -7.99 2.08 -5.40
N GLY A 178 -7.28 0.95 -5.30
CA GLY A 178 -7.37 0.06 -4.14
C GLY A 178 -6.79 0.69 -2.88
N LYS A 179 -7.12 0.12 -1.72
CA LYS A 179 -6.62 0.60 -0.42
C LYS A 179 -5.73 -0.45 0.22
N TYR A 180 -4.61 -0.02 0.80
CA TYR A 180 -3.72 -0.87 1.59
C TYR A 180 -3.83 -0.52 3.07
N ALA A 181 -3.98 -1.52 3.93
CA ALA A 181 -3.93 -1.37 5.38
C ALA A 181 -2.76 -2.19 5.96
N GLY A 182 -1.70 -1.53 6.42
CA GLY A 182 -0.54 -2.19 7.03
C GLY A 182 -0.53 -2.06 8.54
N PHE A 183 -0.51 -3.19 9.24
CA PHE A 183 -0.42 -3.28 10.70
C PHE A 183 0.96 -3.79 11.10
N CYS A 184 1.69 -3.07 11.97
CA CYS A 184 3.04 -3.42 12.42
C CYS A 184 3.96 -3.81 11.25
N MET A 185 4.25 -5.09 11.03
CA MET A 185 5.02 -5.59 9.86
C MET A 185 4.43 -5.17 8.52
N GLY A 186 3.11 -5.16 8.38
CA GLY A 186 2.46 -4.58 7.20
C GLY A 186 2.80 -3.11 6.99
N ALA A 187 3.07 -2.35 8.06
CA ALA A 187 3.57 -0.98 7.96
C ALA A 187 5.03 -0.93 7.50
N PHE A 188 5.91 -1.73 8.11
CA PHE A 188 7.31 -1.84 7.71
C PHE A 188 7.49 -2.21 6.23
N LEU A 189 6.73 -3.20 5.76
CA LEU A 189 6.78 -3.67 4.38
C LEU A 189 6.28 -2.63 3.36
N ALA A 190 5.49 -1.63 3.78
CA ALA A 190 5.04 -0.58 2.88
C ALA A 190 6.23 0.20 2.30
N ARG A 191 7.23 0.55 3.14
CA ARG A 191 8.53 1.10 2.73
C ARG A 191 9.46 1.23 3.95
N GLY A 192 10.53 0.42 4.05
CA GLY A 192 11.55 0.55 5.11
C GLY A 192 12.59 1.66 4.88
N GLN A 193 13.45 1.87 5.89
CA GLN A 193 14.45 2.96 5.99
C GLN A 193 15.53 2.97 4.90
N ALA A 194 15.87 1.82 4.31
CA ALA A 194 16.89 1.72 3.27
C ALA A 194 16.30 2.05 1.89
N SER A 195 16.71 3.18 1.27
CA SER A 195 16.30 3.51 -0.09
C SER A 195 17.26 2.89 -1.12
N ASN A 196 16.86 1.73 -1.65
CA ASN A 196 17.19 1.13 -2.95
C ASN A 196 16.31 -0.13 -3.06
N GLU A 197 15.02 0.01 -3.39
CA GLU A 197 14.01 -1.06 -3.54
C GLU A 197 14.25 -2.38 -2.77
N THR A 198 13.93 -2.42 -1.48
CA THR A 198 13.83 -3.69 -0.71
C THR A 198 12.50 -3.85 0.01
N PHE A 199 11.43 -3.19 -0.45
CA PHE A 199 10.07 -3.24 0.14
C PHE A 199 8.97 -2.94 -0.91
N PHE A 200 7.69 -2.96 -0.53
CA PHE A 200 6.59 -2.76 -1.48
C PHE A 200 6.57 -1.38 -2.13
N GLY A 201 7.24 -0.36 -1.58
CA GLY A 201 7.32 0.97 -2.20
C GLY A 201 5.97 1.67 -2.34
N LEU A 202 5.15 1.57 -1.29
CA LEU A 202 3.80 2.13 -1.19
C LEU A 202 3.78 3.52 -0.55
N LEU A 203 4.94 4.11 -0.26
CA LEU A 203 5.05 5.45 0.31
C LEU A 203 5.76 6.42 -0.65
N PRO A 204 5.43 7.73 -0.60
CA PRO A 204 6.09 8.73 -1.41
C PRO A 204 7.60 8.80 -1.10
N GLU A 205 8.36 9.34 -2.04
CA GLU A 205 9.81 9.50 -1.88
C GLU A 205 10.16 10.30 -0.61
N GLY A 206 11.18 9.85 0.11
CA GLY A 206 11.59 10.43 1.39
C GLY A 206 10.67 10.08 2.57
N SER A 207 9.66 9.22 2.39
CA SER A 207 8.89 8.63 3.49
C SER A 207 9.30 7.17 3.70
N TRP A 208 9.31 6.71 4.94
CA TRP A 208 9.66 5.33 5.30
C TRP A 208 9.10 4.95 6.67
N VAL A 209 9.25 3.69 7.05
CA VAL A 209 8.89 3.17 8.37
C VAL A 209 10.16 2.64 9.05
N SER A 210 10.34 2.98 10.33
CA SER A 210 11.36 2.42 11.23
C SER A 210 10.71 1.99 12.53
N SER A 211 11.44 1.32 13.42
CA SER A 211 10.88 0.95 14.72
C SER A 211 10.94 2.13 15.69
N GLU A 212 9.82 2.37 16.39
CA GLU A 212 9.72 3.35 17.48
C GLU A 212 10.74 3.08 18.57
N ARG A 213 11.08 1.82 18.86
CA ARG A 213 11.90 1.47 20.04
C ARG A 213 13.32 2.04 20.00
N PHE A 214 13.80 2.37 18.80
CA PHE A 214 15.13 2.95 18.58
C PHE A 214 15.16 4.47 18.75
N GLU A 215 13.99 5.12 18.84
CA GLU A 215 13.94 6.57 19.00
C GLU A 215 14.41 7.02 20.38
N LYS A 216 15.13 8.15 20.46
CA LYS A 216 15.84 8.60 21.67
C LYS A 216 14.94 8.57 22.92
N ASN A 217 13.69 9.00 22.79
CA ASN A 217 12.73 9.14 23.89
C ASN A 217 11.59 8.10 23.87
N ALA A 218 11.76 7.00 23.11
CA ALA A 218 10.75 5.95 23.05
C ALA A 218 10.41 5.41 24.44
N GLN A 219 9.11 5.21 24.70
CA GLN A 219 8.61 4.67 25.98
C GLN A 219 9.02 3.20 26.17
N VAL A 220 9.02 2.44 25.07
CA VAL A 220 9.38 1.02 25.03
C VAL A 220 10.67 0.88 24.23
N LYS A 221 11.62 0.08 24.72
CA LYS A 221 12.93 -0.15 24.08
C LYS A 221 13.13 -1.58 23.58
N GLY A 222 12.30 -2.51 24.05
CA GLY A 222 12.30 -3.91 23.65
C GLY A 222 11.33 -4.20 22.50
N ASP A 223 11.37 -5.44 22.04
CA ASP A 223 10.50 -6.01 21.00
C ASP A 223 9.50 -7.04 21.58
N GLU A 224 9.50 -7.25 22.89
CA GLU A 224 8.53 -8.08 23.59
C GLU A 224 7.09 -7.51 23.56
N ASP A 225 6.13 -8.40 23.78
CA ASP A 225 4.73 -8.03 23.96
C ASP A 225 4.54 -7.09 25.14
N THR A 226 3.96 -5.92 24.89
CA THR A 226 3.74 -4.90 25.91
C THR A 226 2.63 -3.93 25.50
N ILE A 227 2.53 -2.81 26.22
CA ILE A 227 1.64 -1.70 25.92
C ILE A 227 2.42 -0.39 25.81
N ILE A 228 1.94 0.50 24.94
CA ILE A 228 2.50 1.84 24.73
C ILE A 228 1.40 2.89 24.75
N LEU A 229 1.74 4.12 25.13
CA LEU A 229 0.83 5.27 25.06
C LEU A 229 0.85 5.90 23.67
N THR A 230 -0.35 6.20 23.18
CA THR A 230 -0.56 6.95 21.95
C THR A 230 -1.57 8.06 22.14
N ASP A 231 -1.38 9.14 21.38
CA ASP A 231 -2.35 10.22 21.24
C ASP A 231 -3.07 10.04 19.90
N TRP A 232 -4.39 9.86 19.92
CA TRP A 232 -5.18 9.49 18.74
C TRP A 232 -6.23 10.53 18.39
N THR A 233 -6.23 10.97 17.13
CA THR A 233 -7.21 11.90 16.56
C THR A 233 -8.25 11.16 15.73
N PHE A 234 -9.50 11.17 16.22
CA PHE A 234 -10.63 10.53 15.57
C PHE A 234 -11.11 11.35 14.36
N HIS A 235 -11.30 10.69 13.23
CA HIS A 235 -11.76 11.34 11.98
C HIS A 235 -13.15 10.85 11.55
N THR A 236 -13.63 9.80 12.19
CA THR A 236 -14.92 9.15 11.93
C THR A 236 -15.62 8.81 13.24
N GLY A 237 -16.85 8.29 13.13
CA GLY A 237 -17.65 7.86 14.27
C GLY A 237 -18.04 8.98 15.26
N PRO A 238 -18.53 8.61 16.46
CA PRO A 238 -19.04 9.56 17.45
C PRO A 238 -17.99 10.53 18.01
N LYS A 239 -16.71 10.17 17.92
CA LYS A 239 -15.57 10.95 18.44
C LYS A 239 -14.92 11.83 17.36
N LYS A 240 -15.46 11.87 16.14
CA LYS A 240 -14.89 12.65 15.02
C LYS A 240 -14.52 14.08 15.42
N GLY A 241 -13.29 14.48 15.10
CA GLY A 241 -12.75 15.81 15.39
C GLY A 241 -12.16 15.96 16.80
N THR A 242 -12.13 14.89 17.60
CA THR A 242 -11.50 14.90 18.94
C THR A 242 -10.15 14.18 18.92
N THR A 243 -9.28 14.57 19.85
CA THR A 243 -8.02 13.87 20.13
C THR A 243 -8.08 13.31 21.55
N GLU A 244 -7.94 11.99 21.68
CA GLU A 244 -7.74 11.33 22.97
C GLU A 244 -6.24 11.17 23.21
N ARG A 245 -5.78 11.70 24.35
CA ARG A 245 -4.39 11.62 24.79
C ARG A 245 -4.19 10.38 25.67
N ASP A 246 -2.95 9.90 25.76
CA ASP A 246 -2.54 8.85 26.70
C ASP A 246 -3.37 7.56 26.59
N ARG A 247 -3.65 7.12 25.36
CA ARG A 247 -4.36 5.87 25.11
C ARG A 247 -3.38 4.69 25.11
N TRP A 248 -3.62 3.72 26.01
CA TRP A 248 -2.87 2.47 26.03
C TRP A 248 -3.27 1.57 24.87
N GLN A 249 -2.28 1.22 24.04
CA GLN A 249 -2.41 0.32 22.90
C GLN A 249 -1.45 -0.86 23.05
N TYR A 250 -1.80 -2.01 22.49
CA TYR A 250 -0.89 -3.15 22.40
C TYR A 250 0.28 -2.82 21.47
N PHE A 251 1.50 -3.21 21.86
CA PHE A 251 2.73 -2.90 21.16
C PHE A 251 3.70 -4.09 21.18
N GLN A 252 4.27 -4.39 20.01
CA GLN A 252 5.34 -5.36 19.79
C GLN A 252 6.19 -4.82 18.63
N ASP A 253 7.34 -4.20 18.94
CA ASP A 253 8.25 -3.57 17.98
C ASP A 253 7.57 -2.66 16.91
N GLY A 254 6.59 -1.86 17.32
CA GLY A 254 5.72 -1.13 16.41
C GLY A 254 6.40 -0.07 15.52
N GLY A 255 5.87 0.10 14.32
CA GLY A 255 6.41 0.99 13.29
C GLY A 255 6.08 2.48 13.50
N LEU A 256 7.11 3.32 13.49
CA LEU A 256 7.07 4.76 13.32
C LEU A 256 7.07 5.13 11.82
N VAL A 257 6.08 5.92 11.39
CA VAL A 257 5.97 6.46 10.02
C VAL A 257 6.70 7.80 9.88
N HIS A 258 7.81 7.81 9.13
CA HIS A 258 8.51 9.03 8.73
C HIS A 258 7.87 9.62 7.49
N LEU A 259 7.34 10.84 7.59
CA LEU A 259 6.75 11.56 6.46
C LEU A 259 7.80 12.49 5.83
N GLY A 260 8.10 12.22 4.56
CA GLY A 260 9.04 13.00 3.78
C GLY A 260 8.53 14.38 3.39
N PRO A 261 9.40 15.26 2.87
CA PRO A 261 9.04 16.63 2.50
C PRO A 261 8.00 16.73 1.38
N ASN A 262 7.86 15.67 0.58
CA ASN A 262 6.96 15.59 -0.57
C ASN A 262 5.69 14.76 -0.28
N VAL A 263 5.37 14.51 1.00
CA VAL A 263 4.14 13.82 1.37
C VAL A 263 2.92 14.61 0.87
N PRO A 264 1.88 13.98 0.29
CA PRO A 264 0.70 14.71 -0.15
C PRO A 264 0.04 15.49 1.00
N PRO A 265 -0.38 16.74 0.78
CA PRO A 265 -1.02 17.56 1.83
C PRO A 265 -2.35 16.98 2.30
N GLN A 266 -2.95 16.05 1.55
CA GLN A 266 -4.15 15.30 1.93
C GLN A 266 -3.86 14.15 2.92
N THR A 267 -2.61 13.96 3.32
CA THR A 267 -2.24 12.93 4.31
C THR A 267 -2.93 13.20 5.64
N ILE A 268 -3.55 12.16 6.19
CA ILE A 268 -4.27 12.22 7.46
C ILE A 268 -3.40 11.54 8.52
N ILE A 269 -2.94 12.31 9.50
CA ILE A 269 -2.25 11.76 10.67
C ILE A 269 -3.31 11.32 11.69
N LYS A 270 -3.23 10.05 12.08
CA LYS A 270 -4.21 9.41 12.97
C LYS A 270 -3.76 9.42 14.42
N GLY A 271 -2.47 9.21 14.65
CA GLY A 271 -1.95 9.24 16.00
C GLY A 271 -0.45 9.39 16.08
N HIS A 272 0.00 9.69 17.29
CA HIS A 272 1.40 9.81 17.66
C HIS A 272 1.70 8.89 18.83
N TYR A 273 2.93 8.39 18.91
CA TYR A 273 3.47 7.86 20.16
C TYR A 273 3.59 9.02 21.15
N THR A 274 3.00 8.90 22.33
CA THR A 274 2.87 10.03 23.25
C THR A 274 4.24 10.56 23.72
N SER A 275 5.20 9.66 23.98
CA SER A 275 6.51 10.03 24.56
C SER A 275 7.42 10.77 23.58
N THR A 276 7.39 10.37 22.30
CA THR A 276 8.24 10.90 21.24
C THR A 276 7.55 11.96 20.39
N ASN A 277 6.21 11.99 20.41
CA ASN A 277 5.36 12.73 19.49
C ASN A 277 5.58 12.32 18.01
N ASP A 278 6.11 11.13 17.80
CA ASP A 278 6.40 10.54 16.51
C ASP A 278 5.14 9.86 15.92
N VAL A 279 4.98 9.86 14.60
CA VAL A 279 3.74 9.42 13.94
C VAL A 279 3.59 7.89 14.02
N CYS A 280 2.62 7.41 14.80
CA CYS A 280 2.35 5.98 14.94
C CYS A 280 1.30 5.47 13.94
N SER A 281 0.53 6.36 13.31
CA SER A 281 -0.43 5.99 12.27
C SER A 281 -0.78 7.14 11.34
N ALA A 282 -0.86 6.83 10.05
CA ALA A 282 -1.22 7.79 9.00
C ALA A 282 -1.97 7.11 7.83
N ILE A 283 -2.75 7.90 7.10
CA ILE A 283 -3.35 7.53 5.82
C ILE A 283 -2.82 8.47 4.75
N ILE A 284 -2.14 7.89 3.76
CA ILE A 284 -1.30 8.59 2.79
C ILE A 284 -1.85 8.29 1.39
N PRO A 285 -2.16 9.31 0.57
CA PRO A 285 -2.54 9.09 -0.82
C PRO A 285 -1.43 8.40 -1.63
N TYR A 286 -1.81 7.44 -2.47
CA TYR A 286 -0.90 6.74 -3.39
C TYR A 286 -1.58 6.49 -4.73
N GLY A 287 -1.19 7.24 -5.77
CA GLY A 287 -1.88 7.23 -7.06
C GLY A 287 -3.34 7.64 -6.90
N LYS A 288 -4.27 6.76 -7.27
CA LYS A 288 -5.73 6.96 -7.06
C LYS A 288 -6.26 6.31 -5.78
N GLY A 289 -5.42 5.57 -5.07
CA GLY A 289 -5.78 4.84 -3.86
C GLY A 289 -5.13 5.42 -2.62
N GLN A 290 -5.13 4.63 -1.55
CA GLN A 290 -4.75 5.09 -0.21
C GLN A 290 -3.95 4.01 0.51
N VAL A 291 -2.99 4.45 1.30
CA VAL A 291 -2.12 3.60 2.13
C VAL A 291 -2.31 4.01 3.57
N GLY A 292 -3.01 3.18 4.35
CA GLY A 292 -3.15 3.33 5.79
C GLY A 292 -2.11 2.48 6.51
N LEU A 293 -1.34 3.09 7.40
CA LEU A 293 -0.34 2.41 8.21
C LEU A 293 -0.62 2.66 9.69
N VAL A 294 -0.43 1.62 10.52
CA VAL A 294 -0.52 1.70 11.97
C VAL A 294 0.57 0.84 12.60
N GLY A 295 1.38 1.45 13.45
CA GLY A 295 2.50 0.80 14.14
C GLY A 295 2.10 0.03 15.38
N VAL A 296 1.01 0.42 16.04
CA VAL A 296 0.42 -0.32 17.17
C VAL A 296 -0.58 -1.37 16.69
N HIS A 297 -1.09 -2.21 17.60
CA HIS A 297 -2.07 -3.26 17.27
C HIS A 297 -3.48 -2.93 17.80
N PRO A 298 -4.27 -2.07 17.11
CA PRO A 298 -5.64 -1.80 17.51
C PRO A 298 -6.61 -2.98 17.25
N GLU A 299 -6.14 -4.04 16.58
CA GLU A 299 -6.81 -5.32 16.39
C GLU A 299 -6.60 -6.30 17.55
N ALA A 300 -5.63 -6.05 18.44
CA ALA A 300 -5.29 -6.96 19.53
C ALA A 300 -6.45 -7.14 20.50
N ASP A 301 -6.97 -8.37 20.58
CA ASP A 301 -8.04 -8.73 21.50
C ASP A 301 -7.50 -9.29 22.82
N LYS A 302 -8.39 -9.81 23.67
CA LYS A 302 -8.02 -10.33 24.99
C LYS A 302 -6.99 -11.47 24.95
N SER A 303 -6.98 -12.28 23.90
CA SER A 303 -6.05 -13.42 23.80
C SER A 303 -4.60 -12.94 23.79
N TRP A 304 -4.30 -11.87 23.05
CA TRP A 304 -2.95 -11.31 22.91
C TRP A 304 -2.36 -10.86 24.25
N TYR A 305 -3.19 -10.23 25.10
CA TYR A 305 -2.76 -9.84 26.45
C TYR A 305 -2.60 -11.04 27.39
N SER A 306 -3.36 -12.12 27.14
CA SER A 306 -3.32 -13.31 28.00
C SER A 306 -2.01 -14.09 27.82
N ASP A 307 -1.43 -14.05 26.62
CA ASP A 307 -0.22 -14.80 26.27
C ASP A 307 1.01 -14.39 27.10
N TRP A 308 1.08 -13.13 27.54
CA TRP A 308 2.14 -12.62 28.42
C TRP A 308 1.64 -12.17 29.80
N ASN A 309 0.40 -12.52 30.16
CA ASN A 309 -0.26 -12.11 31.41
C ASN A 309 -0.31 -10.57 31.60
N GLY A 310 -0.48 -9.85 30.49
CA GLY A 310 -0.61 -8.41 30.42
C GLY A 310 -2.01 -7.90 30.73
N THR A 311 -2.13 -6.59 30.95
CA THR A 311 -3.44 -5.93 31.16
C THR A 311 -3.41 -4.52 30.57
N ASN A 312 -4.44 -4.17 29.80
CA ASN A 312 -4.69 -2.78 29.42
C ASN A 312 -5.45 -2.07 30.56
N PRO A 313 -4.86 -1.07 31.26
CA PRO A 313 -5.49 -0.45 32.42
C PRO A 313 -6.74 0.38 32.08
N GLN A 314 -6.96 0.71 30.80
CA GLN A 314 -8.16 1.37 30.31
C GLN A 314 -9.21 0.39 29.75
N GLY A 315 -8.91 -0.91 29.80
CA GLY A 315 -9.65 -1.96 29.11
C GLY A 315 -9.36 -2.00 27.61
N ILE A 316 -9.55 -3.18 27.02
CA ILE A 316 -9.41 -3.41 25.58
C ILE A 316 -10.61 -2.77 24.87
N ARG A 317 -10.36 -1.88 23.91
CA ARG A 317 -11.39 -1.24 23.10
C ARG A 317 -10.92 -1.15 21.65
N PHE A 318 -11.85 -1.32 20.72
CA PHE A 318 -11.58 -1.37 19.28
C PHE A 318 -11.92 -0.06 18.54
N ASP A 319 -12.27 1.00 19.28
CA ASP A 319 -12.70 2.27 18.71
C ASP A 319 -11.62 2.93 17.84
N ILE A 320 -10.34 2.86 18.25
CA ILE A 320 -9.21 3.32 17.43
C ILE A 320 -9.07 2.49 16.14
N GLY A 321 -9.19 1.17 16.23
CA GLY A 321 -9.09 0.30 15.05
C GLY A 321 -10.24 0.53 14.06
N HIS A 322 -11.46 0.66 14.59
CA HIS A 322 -12.64 0.99 13.79
C HIS A 322 -12.50 2.35 13.10
N ASP A 323 -12.01 3.36 13.83
CA ASP A 323 -11.78 4.69 13.27
C ASP A 323 -10.62 4.71 12.26
N PHE A 324 -9.55 3.93 12.46
CA PHE A 324 -8.50 3.75 11.46
C PHE A 324 -9.05 3.18 10.15
N ILE A 325 -9.80 2.07 10.23
CA ILE A 325 -10.37 1.40 9.05
C ILE A 325 -11.41 2.28 8.36
N ASP A 326 -12.33 2.91 9.10
CA ASP A 326 -13.36 3.78 8.50
C ASP A 326 -12.74 5.05 7.89
N THR A 327 -11.71 5.62 8.53
CA THR A 327 -10.98 6.75 7.94
C THR A 327 -10.30 6.36 6.64
N LEU A 328 -9.63 5.19 6.59
CA LEU A 328 -8.97 4.71 5.36
C LEU A 328 -10.00 4.46 4.25
N TRP A 329 -11.11 3.82 4.60
CA TRP A 329 -12.20 3.54 3.67
C TRP A 329 -12.77 4.84 3.06
N ARG A 330 -13.00 5.84 3.90
CA ARG A 330 -13.60 7.13 3.52
C ARG A 330 -12.59 8.21 3.14
N ALA A 331 -11.30 7.88 3.04
CA ALA A 331 -10.24 8.86 2.88
C ALA A 331 -10.47 9.80 1.68
N ASP A 332 -10.97 9.28 0.57
CA ASP A 332 -11.24 10.10 -0.63
C ASP A 332 -12.31 11.17 -0.36
N GLU A 333 -13.34 10.85 0.44
CA GLU A 333 -14.38 11.79 0.85
C GLU A 333 -13.84 12.83 1.84
N LEU A 334 -13.06 12.36 2.83
CA LEU A 334 -12.49 13.20 3.89
C LEU A 334 -11.45 14.18 3.33
N GLN A 335 -10.69 13.77 2.33
CA GLN A 335 -9.68 14.59 1.66
C GLN A 335 -10.30 15.57 0.65
N ALA A 336 -11.45 15.25 0.06
CA ALA A 336 -12.20 16.18 -0.80
C ALA A 336 -12.88 17.31 0.00
N HIS A 337 -13.21 17.05 1.27
CA HIS A 337 -13.84 18.01 2.17
C HIS A 337 -13.04 18.13 3.47
N PRO A 338 -11.84 18.75 3.43
CA PRO A 338 -11.03 18.92 4.62
C PRO A 338 -11.81 19.73 5.66
N VAL A 339 -11.97 19.17 6.86
CA VAL A 339 -12.53 19.91 7.99
C VAL A 339 -11.56 21.07 8.30
N PRO A 340 -12.03 22.32 8.41
CA PRO A 340 -11.15 23.45 8.74
C PRO A 340 -10.44 23.18 10.08
N SER A 341 -9.13 23.03 10.05
CA SER A 341 -8.31 22.95 11.26
C SER A 341 -8.30 24.31 11.96
N THR A 342 -8.78 24.39 13.20
CA THR A 342 -8.73 25.59 14.05
C THR A 342 -7.34 25.90 14.61
N THR A 343 -6.27 25.50 13.91
CA THR A 343 -4.89 25.71 14.38
C THR A 343 -4.11 26.51 13.36
N THR A 344 -4.29 27.82 13.38
CA THR A 344 -3.33 28.76 12.78
C THR A 344 -2.09 28.78 13.67
N SER A 345 -1.14 27.88 13.43
CA SER A 345 0.20 27.99 13.99
C SER A 345 0.96 29.05 13.20
N THR A 346 0.87 30.30 13.62
CA THR A 346 1.82 31.34 13.20
C THR A 346 3.18 31.01 13.81
N LEU A 347 4.13 30.56 12.99
CA LEU A 347 5.55 30.58 13.31
C LEU A 347 5.96 32.01 13.72
N PRO A 348 6.63 32.21 14.87
CA PRO A 348 7.16 33.52 15.22
C PRO A 348 8.37 33.83 14.34
N THR A 349 8.30 34.89 13.54
CA THR A 349 9.47 35.56 12.97
C THR A 349 10.25 36.24 14.09
N GLY A 350 11.23 35.52 14.65
CA GLY A 350 12.20 36.09 15.58
C GLY A 350 13.20 36.97 14.85
N THR A 351 12.98 38.29 14.83
CA THR A 351 14.06 39.26 14.59
C THR A 351 14.90 39.39 15.86
N SER A 352 16.12 38.88 15.80
CA SER A 352 17.17 39.08 16.78
C SER A 352 17.62 40.55 16.79
N THR A 353 17.36 41.25 17.88
CA THR A 353 18.10 42.46 18.27
C THR A 353 18.86 42.17 19.56
N ALA A 354 20.19 42.12 19.45
CA ALA A 354 21.10 42.05 20.59
C ALA A 354 21.09 43.40 21.34
N PRO A 355 21.07 43.42 22.68
CA PRO A 355 21.36 44.64 23.42
C PRO A 355 22.86 44.71 23.74
N THR A 356 23.47 45.79 23.27
CA THR A 356 24.70 46.35 23.85
C THR A 356 24.42 46.92 25.24
N ARG A 357 24.99 46.32 26.29
CA ARG A 357 25.95 46.97 27.20
C ARG A 357 26.52 45.97 28.21
#